data_AF-A0A834N5L8-F1
#
_entry.id   AF-A0A834N5L8-F1
#
_cell.length_a   1.000
_cell.length_b   1.000
_cell.length_c   1.000
_cell.angle_alpha   90.00
_cell.angle_beta   90.00
_cell.angle_gamma   90.00
#
_symmetry.space_group_name_H-M   'P 1'
#
loop_
_entity.id
_entity.type
_entity.pdbx_description
1 polymer ?
#
loop_
_entity_poly.entity_id
_entity_poly.type
_entity_poly.pdbx_seq_one_letter_code
_entity_poly.pdbx_strand_id
1 'polypeptide(L)'
;MNSNIKIIRALAQELRHISLSEKLKDNITMQYILEQAYSHKETSEVLCKAQKELKNLAETYLCYLTSQRKYKDIKMQYTGKGERSIKETADLVGFKLPHDPK
;
A
#
# COMPACT_ATOMS: atom_id res chain seq x y z
N MET A 1 14.28 -7.37 15.98
CA MET A 1 14.22 -6.84 14.58
C MET A 1 13.78 -5.38 14.61
N ASN A 2 14.57 -4.46 14.05
CA ASN A 2 14.33 -3.01 14.10
C ASN A 2 13.01 -2.64 13.38
N SER A 3 12.02 -2.06 14.08
CA SER A 3 10.67 -1.79 13.53
C SER A 3 10.69 -0.85 12.32
N ASN A 4 11.63 0.09 12.30
CA ASN A 4 11.72 1.11 11.26
C ASN A 4 12.12 0.51 9.90
N ILE A 5 12.96 -0.53 9.92
CA ILE A 5 13.37 -1.26 8.70
C ILE A 5 12.18 -1.98 8.07
N LYS A 6 11.24 -2.50 8.89
CA LYS A 6 10.03 -3.16 8.37
C LYS A 6 9.14 -2.15 7.64
N ILE A 7 8.96 -0.95 8.19
CA ILE A 7 8.15 0.11 7.58
C ILE A 7 8.76 0.57 6.25
N ILE A 8 10.07 0.81 6.21
CA ILE A 8 10.76 1.20 4.97
C ILE A 8 10.62 0.12 3.90
N ARG A 9 10.74 -1.17 4.27
CA ARG A 9 10.54 -2.29 3.33
C ARG A 9 9.10 -2.37 2.81
N ALA A 10 8.12 -2.11 3.66
CA ALA A 10 6.71 -2.09 3.27
C ALA A 10 6.41 -0.92 2.33
N LEU A 11 6.92 0.29 2.61
CA LEU A 11 6.84 1.44 1.71
C LEU A 11 7.50 1.15 0.36
N ALA A 12 8.69 0.54 0.36
CA ALA A 12 9.37 0.08 -0.84
C ALA A 12 8.58 -0.96 -1.65
N GLN A 13 7.71 -1.74 -1.00
CA GLN A 13 6.83 -2.69 -1.67
C GLN A 13 5.63 -1.99 -2.30
N GLU A 14 4.99 -1.05 -1.59
CA GLU A 14 3.91 -0.25 -2.17
C GLU A 14 4.40 0.62 -3.34
N LEU A 15 5.61 1.20 -3.25
CA LEU A 15 6.21 1.93 -4.37
C LEU A 15 6.45 1.03 -5.58
N ARG A 16 6.86 -0.23 -5.38
CA ARG A 16 7.01 -1.21 -6.47
C ARG A 16 5.69 -1.56 -7.15
N HIS A 17 4.57 -1.52 -6.44
CA HIS A 17 3.26 -1.71 -7.06
C HIS A 17 2.81 -0.52 -7.91
N ILE A 18 3.44 0.65 -7.73
CA ILE A 18 3.12 1.89 -8.45
C ILE A 18 4.09 2.12 -9.63
N SER A 19 5.39 1.92 -9.43
CA SER A 19 6.41 2.13 -10.47
C SER A 19 6.58 0.86 -11.32
N LEU A 20 6.10 0.91 -12.56
CA LEU A 20 6.08 -0.27 -13.45
C LEU A 20 7.46 -0.66 -14.03
N SER A 21 8.48 0.20 -14.03
CA SER A 21 9.68 -0.05 -14.84
C SER A 21 11.03 0.51 -14.35
N GLU A 22 11.06 1.40 -13.35
CA GLU A 22 12.33 1.95 -12.88
C GLU A 22 12.91 1.16 -11.70
N LYS A 23 14.24 1.06 -11.66
CA LYS A 23 14.93 0.48 -10.51
C LYS A 23 14.48 1.27 -9.29
N LEU A 24 14.02 0.59 -8.24
CA LEU A 24 13.54 1.23 -7.02
C LEU A 24 14.58 2.20 -6.39
N LYS A 25 15.87 2.00 -6.68
CA LYS A 25 16.96 2.90 -6.27
C LYS A 25 16.95 4.26 -6.98
N ASP A 26 16.42 4.33 -8.19
CA ASP A 26 16.38 5.54 -9.02
C ASP A 26 15.09 6.34 -8.77
N ASN A 27 14.12 5.74 -8.05
CA ASN A 27 12.90 6.41 -7.65
C ASN A 27 13.19 7.49 -6.60
N ILE A 28 12.89 8.74 -6.96
CA ILE A 28 13.11 9.94 -6.12
C ILE A 28 12.42 9.81 -4.75
N THR A 29 11.22 9.23 -4.69
CA THR A 29 10.50 9.01 -3.44
C THR A 29 11.22 8.03 -2.53
N MET A 30 11.81 6.96 -3.09
CA MET A 30 12.60 6.00 -2.31
C MET A 30 13.90 6.63 -1.81
N GLN A 31 14.59 7.42 -2.64
CA GLN A 31 15.79 8.15 -2.23
C GLN A 31 15.49 9.10 -1.06
N TYR A 32 14.40 9.86 -1.16
CA TYR A 32 13.94 10.74 -0.09
C TYR A 32 13.65 9.99 1.21
N ILE A 33 12.93 8.86 1.16
CA ILE A 33 12.64 8.05 2.35
C ILE A 33 13.93 7.56 3.01
N LEU A 34 14.91 7.13 2.22
CA LEU A 34 16.21 6.69 2.74
C LEU A 34 16.97 7.85 3.38
N GLU A 35 17.04 9.00 2.72
CA GLU A 35 17.67 10.21 3.25
C GLU A 35 17.05 10.64 4.58
N GLN A 36 15.72 10.71 4.66
CA GLN A 36 15.00 11.04 5.89
C GLN A 36 15.27 10.02 7.01
N ALA A 37 15.34 8.73 6.67
CA ALA A 37 15.66 7.68 7.64
C ALA A 37 17.11 7.77 8.15
N TYR A 38 18.05 8.21 7.32
CA TYR A 38 19.44 8.43 7.72
C TYR A 38 19.60 9.67 8.60
N SER A 39 18.98 10.80 8.23
CA SER A 39 19.06 12.06 8.99
C SER A 39 18.48 11.98 10.40
N HIS A 40 17.56 11.05 10.64
CA HIS A 40 16.91 10.84 11.94
C HIS A 40 17.42 9.58 12.68
N LYS A 41 18.63 9.10 12.33
CA LYS A 41 19.25 7.92 12.96
C LYS A 41 20.02 8.32 14.23
N GLU A 42 19.47 7.96 15.39
CA GLU A 42 20.07 8.03 16.74
C GLU A 42 20.94 9.26 17.02
N THR A 43 20.28 10.39 17.29
CA THR A 43 20.90 11.57 17.90
C THR A 43 20.48 11.64 19.37
N SER A 44 21.43 11.68 20.31
CA SER A 44 21.19 11.94 21.75
C SER A 44 20.67 13.37 21.91
N GLU A 45 19.65 13.69 22.69
CA GLU A 45 19.53 13.56 24.14
C GLU A 45 18.01 13.41 24.47
N VAL A 46 17.57 12.53 25.38
CA VAL A 46 16.17 12.56 25.93
C VAL A 46 15.00 12.60 24.89
N LEU A 47 14.77 11.46 24.20
CA LEU A 47 13.56 11.03 23.43
C LEU A 47 13.24 11.76 22.10
N CYS A 48 14.04 11.55 21.06
CA CYS A 48 13.81 12.03 19.67
C CYS A 48 12.33 11.95 19.20
N LYS A 49 11.58 13.03 19.43
CA LYS A 49 10.19 13.21 18.99
C LYS A 49 10.13 13.12 17.46
N ALA A 50 11.11 13.71 16.79
CA ALA A 50 11.24 13.68 15.33
C ALA A 50 11.33 12.26 14.77
N GLN A 51 12.04 11.33 15.43
CA GLN A 51 12.07 9.93 14.97
C GLN A 51 10.71 9.24 15.15
N LYS A 52 10.02 9.48 16.27
CA LYS A 52 8.68 8.94 16.51
C LYS A 52 7.65 9.54 15.55
N GLU A 53 7.74 10.84 15.29
CA GLU A 53 6.93 11.56 14.32
C GLU A 53 7.19 11.03 12.91
N LEU A 54 8.46 10.84 12.52
CA LEU A 54 8.82 10.26 11.24
C LEU A 54 8.30 8.83 11.10
N LYS A 55 8.40 8.02 12.16
CA LYS A 55 7.82 6.67 12.18
C LYS A 55 6.30 6.71 12.02
N ASN A 56 5.61 7.55 12.79
CA ASN A 56 4.15 7.71 12.70
C ASN A 56 3.72 8.22 11.32
N LEU A 57 4.48 9.16 10.75
CA LEU A 57 4.27 9.68 9.41
C LEU A 57 4.45 8.57 8.36
N ALA A 58 5.51 7.78 8.47
CA ALA A 58 5.77 6.65 7.59
C ALA A 58 4.67 5.57 7.70
N GLU A 59 4.18 5.27 8.91
CA GLU A 59 3.04 4.36 9.13
C GLU A 59 1.74 4.93 8.53
N THR A 60 1.51 6.23 8.67
CA THR A 60 0.35 6.93 8.10
C THR A 60 0.36 6.84 6.58
N TYR A 61 1.50 7.15 5.95
CA TYR A 61 1.64 7.03 4.49
C TYR A 61 1.55 5.59 4.01
N LEU A 62 2.14 4.64 4.75
CA LEU A 62 2.01 3.23 4.40
C LEU A 62 0.55 2.78 4.42
N CYS A 63 -0.20 3.16 5.47
CA CYS A 63 -1.62 2.89 5.58
C CYS A 63 -2.40 3.52 4.42
N TYR A 64 -2.10 4.77 4.08
CA TYR A 64 -2.74 5.49 2.99
C TYR A 64 -2.51 4.81 1.63
N LEU A 65 -1.25 4.51 1.29
CA LEU A 65 -0.89 3.85 0.03
C LEU A 65 -1.52 2.45 -0.08
N THR A 66 -1.45 1.67 1.01
CA THR A 66 -2.08 0.35 1.06
C THR A 66 -3.59 0.44 0.88
N SER A 67 -4.23 1.40 1.53
CA SER A 67 -5.68 1.61 1.44
C SER A 67 -6.08 2.07 0.03
N GLN A 68 -5.27 2.91 -0.61
CA GLN A 68 -5.51 3.35 -1.98
C GLN A 68 -5.40 2.19 -2.97
N ARG A 69 -4.43 1.29 -2.80
CA ARG A 69 -4.31 0.06 -3.60
C ARG A 69 -5.55 -0.83 -3.43
N LYS A 70 -5.91 -1.14 -2.19
CA LYS A 70 -7.12 -1.93 -1.89
C LYS A 70 -8.39 -1.28 -2.43
N TYR A 71 -8.50 0.03 -2.33
CA TYR A 71 -9.62 0.79 -2.88
C TYR A 71 -9.69 0.65 -4.41
N LYS A 72 -8.55 0.69 -5.12
CA LYS A 72 -8.53 0.42 -6.57
C LYS A 72 -9.01 -1.00 -6.89
N ASP A 73 -8.59 -1.99 -6.12
CA ASP A 73 -9.03 -3.38 -6.32
C ASP A 73 -10.55 -3.52 -6.12
N ILE A 74 -11.08 -2.95 -5.03
CA ILE A 74 -12.52 -2.91 -4.75
C ILE A 74 -13.25 -2.16 -5.86
N LYS A 75 -12.78 -0.97 -6.24
CA LYS A 75 -13.40 -0.17 -7.30
C LYS A 75 -13.42 -0.92 -8.63
N MET A 76 -12.36 -1.64 -8.97
CA MET A 76 -12.30 -2.48 -10.17
C MET A 76 -13.29 -3.66 -10.10
N GLN A 77 -13.46 -4.27 -8.93
CA GLN A 77 -14.39 -5.38 -8.74
C GLN A 77 -15.86 -4.92 -8.74
N TYR A 78 -16.17 -3.80 -8.09
CA TYR A 78 -17.55 -3.42 -7.78
C TYR A 78 -18.08 -2.23 -8.59
N THR A 79 -17.22 -1.42 -9.21
CA THR A 79 -17.61 -0.19 -9.93
C THR A 79 -17.19 -0.24 -11.41
N GLY A 80 -17.96 0.42 -12.29
CA GLY A 80 -17.48 0.81 -13.62
C GLY A 80 -17.62 -0.21 -14.75
N LYS A 81 -18.33 -1.33 -14.57
CA LYS A 81 -18.58 -2.31 -15.64
C LYS A 81 -19.91 -2.12 -16.39
N GLY A 82 -20.68 -1.07 -16.11
CA GLY A 82 -22.02 -0.89 -16.67
C GLY A 82 -23.03 -1.90 -16.09
N GLU A 83 -24.05 -2.25 -16.87
CA GLU A 83 -24.99 -3.33 -16.52
C GLU A 83 -24.28 -4.68 -16.62
N ARG A 84 -24.27 -5.44 -15.52
CA ARG A 84 -23.70 -6.79 -15.46
C ARG A 84 -24.74 -7.82 -15.88
N SER A 85 -24.30 -8.93 -16.46
CA SER A 85 -25.19 -10.05 -16.73
C SER A 85 -25.69 -10.69 -15.42
N ILE A 86 -26.79 -11.43 -15.51
CA ILE A 86 -27.39 -12.15 -14.37
C ILE A 86 -26.39 -13.14 -13.77
N LYS A 87 -25.62 -13.83 -14.62
CA LYS A 87 -24.58 -14.77 -14.21
C LYS A 87 -23.44 -14.09 -13.46
N GLU A 88 -22.88 -13.03 -14.03
CA GLU A 88 -21.80 -12.27 -13.36
C GLU A 88 -22.25 -11.67 -12.03
N THR A 89 -23.51 -11.24 -11.94
CA THR A 89 -24.09 -10.71 -10.70
C THR A 89 -24.25 -11.82 -9.66
N ALA A 90 -24.77 -12.99 -10.05
CA ALA A 90 -24.89 -14.14 -9.16
C ALA A 90 -23.53 -14.59 -8.63
N ASP A 91 -22.53 -14.74 -9.51
CA ASP A 91 -21.17 -15.12 -9.13
C ASP A 91 -20.52 -14.09 -8.18
N LEU A 92 -20.74 -12.79 -8.43
CA LEU A 92 -20.19 -11.71 -7.59
C LEU A 92 -20.70 -11.76 -6.15
N VAL A 93 -21.96 -12.15 -5.94
CA VAL A 93 -22.57 -12.25 -4.61
C VAL A 93 -22.48 -13.67 -4.01
N GLY A 94 -21.91 -14.63 -4.74
CA GLY A 94 -21.73 -16.02 -4.29
C GLY A 94 -22.94 -16.93 -4.52
N PHE A 95 -23.84 -16.59 -5.45
CA PHE A 95 -24.93 -17.46 -5.89
C PHE A 95 -24.57 -18.21 -7.17
N LYS A 96 -25.13 -19.43 -7.32
CA LYS A 96 -25.10 -20.18 -8.58
C LYS A 96 -26.42 -20.03 -9.32
N LEU A 97 -26.41 -20.13 -10.65
CA LEU A 97 -27.65 -20.13 -11.41
C LEU A 97 -28.37 -21.49 -11.24
N PRO A 98 -29.71 -21.53 -11.38
CA PRO A 98 -30.48 -22.78 -11.28
C PRO A 98 -30.05 -23.89 -12.26
N HIS A 99 -29.30 -23.54 -13.30
CA HIS A 99 -28.83 -24.44 -14.35
C HIS A 99 -27.36 -24.86 -14.15
N ASP A 100 -26.65 -24.30 -13.17
CA ASP A 100 -25.28 -24.71 -12.86
C ASP A 100 -25.27 -26.03 -12.06
N PRO A 101 -24.29 -26.93 -12.30
CA PRO A 101 -24.16 -28.16 -11.53
C PRO A 101 -23.93 -27.86 -10.04
N LYS A 102 -24.60 -28.64 -9.19
CA LYS A 102 -24.53 -28.52 -7.72
C LYS A 102 -23.09 -28.67 -7.23
#